data_AF-A0A401Y6F1-F1
#
_entry.id   AF-A0A401Y6F1-F1
#
_cell.length_a   1.000
_cell.length_b   1.000
_cell.length_c   1.000
_cell.angle_alpha   90.00
_cell.angle_beta   90.00
_cell.angle_gamma   90.00
#
_symmetry.space_group_name_H-M   'P 1'
#
loop_
_entity.id
_entity.type
_entity.pdbx_description
1 polymer ?
#
loop_
_entity_poly.entity_id
_entity_poly.type
_entity_poly.pdbx_seq_one_letter_code
_entity_poly.pdbx_strand_id
1 'polypeptide(L)'
;MIDVLARRRSNPSPLRYPGGKASLAGFFEDTIKSLGLVKPTYVEPYAGGAGAGLDLLYRGVVGRVVINDFDYSVYSLWDSMLHRHEEFLDRFDSVPLTVEEWKRQREIYRRRDEPGLDKLDLGFATFFLNRTNRSGVLRGGMIGGLKQEGTYKLDARFNKETLRKRIETVGKHRSRILVTHQDGVRRLRDWLPKENVFGYVDPPYYEKGSALYLNSFNDAQHRSLAQWLNALADANWVLTYDIADFIKDLYRDRTSLEFSLHYSANRREVASEFMVLSNTVAHALETDC
;
A
#
# COMPACT_ATOMS: atom_id res chain seq x y z
N MET A 1 -9.16 22.43 -13.54
CA MET A 1 -8.35 22.06 -12.36
C MET A 1 -8.96 20.78 -11.82
N ILE A 2 -8.25 19.65 -11.89
CA ILE A 2 -8.74 18.36 -11.38
C ILE A 2 -8.66 18.42 -9.85
N ASP A 3 -9.80 18.41 -9.17
CA ASP A 3 -9.84 18.41 -7.70
C ASP A 3 -9.79 16.97 -7.17
N VAL A 4 -8.67 16.60 -6.55
CA VAL A 4 -8.54 15.30 -5.89
C VAL A 4 -9.11 15.39 -4.49
N LEU A 5 -10.41 15.13 -4.37
CA LEU A 5 -11.07 15.03 -3.07
C LEU A 5 -10.71 13.71 -2.38
N ALA A 6 -9.62 13.73 -1.60
CA ALA A 6 -9.25 12.65 -0.70
C ALA A 6 -10.29 12.48 0.42
N ARG A 7 -11.34 11.70 0.16
CA ARG A 7 -12.42 11.46 1.14
C ARG A 7 -12.06 10.26 2.00
N ARG A 8 -11.95 10.46 3.30
CA ARG A 8 -11.72 9.38 4.27
C ARG A 8 -12.98 8.52 4.41
N ARG A 9 -13.16 7.51 3.56
CA ARG A 9 -14.42 6.75 3.48
C ARG A 9 -14.43 5.37 4.12
N SER A 10 -13.30 4.70 4.28
CA SER A 10 -13.13 3.55 5.18
C SER A 10 -11.64 3.24 5.28
N ASN A 11 -11.21 2.36 6.21
CA ASN A 11 -9.86 1.77 6.13
C ASN A 11 -10.02 0.25 6.00
N PRO A 12 -10.08 -0.29 4.76
CA PRO A 12 -10.32 -1.70 4.52
C PRO A 12 -9.09 -2.57 4.82
N SER A 13 -7.90 -1.98 4.82
CA SER A 13 -6.66 -2.73 5.05
C SER A 13 -6.54 -3.19 6.51
N PRO A 14 -6.10 -4.43 6.77
CA PRO A 14 -5.72 -4.85 8.12
C PRO A 14 -4.47 -4.09 8.60
N LEU A 15 -3.68 -3.51 7.70
CA LEU A 15 -2.43 -2.84 8.00
C LEU A 15 -2.59 -1.35 8.34
N ARG A 16 -1.57 -0.84 9.04
CA ARG A 16 -1.30 0.57 9.25
C ARG A 16 -0.10 0.92 8.40
N TYR A 17 -0.34 1.38 7.18
CA TYR A 17 0.72 1.84 6.31
C TYR A 17 0.74 3.38 6.26
N PRO A 18 1.93 4.01 6.28
CA PRO A 18 2.06 5.42 5.93
C PRO A 18 1.43 5.70 4.56
N GLY A 19 1.00 6.93 4.32
CA GLY A 19 0.46 7.35 3.01
C GLY A 19 -1.05 7.58 2.99
N GLY A 20 -1.86 6.89 3.82
CA GLY A 20 -3.30 7.16 3.90
C GLY A 20 -4.09 6.99 2.59
N LYS A 21 -3.49 6.36 1.58
CA LYS A 21 -3.93 6.37 0.17
C LYS A 21 -5.26 5.68 -0.11
N ALA A 22 -5.84 5.00 0.88
CA ALA A 22 -7.24 4.58 0.81
C ALA A 22 -8.20 5.75 0.53
N SER A 23 -7.82 6.99 0.89
CA SER A 23 -8.59 8.18 0.53
C SER A 23 -8.65 8.49 -0.97
N LEU A 24 -7.73 7.94 -1.77
CA LEU A 24 -7.71 8.09 -3.24
C LEU A 24 -8.66 7.13 -3.96
N ALA A 25 -9.26 6.16 -3.26
CA ALA A 25 -10.14 5.17 -3.88
C ALA A 25 -11.35 5.80 -4.58
N GLY A 26 -11.85 6.95 -4.12
CA GLY A 26 -12.91 7.70 -4.81
C GLY A 26 -12.43 8.28 -6.15
N PHE A 27 -11.27 8.95 -6.13
CA PHE A 27 -10.65 9.49 -7.34
C PHE A 27 -10.34 8.38 -8.37
N PHE A 28 -9.82 7.23 -7.92
CA PHE A 28 -9.57 6.10 -8.83
C PHE A 28 -10.85 5.49 -9.38
N GLU A 29 -11.94 5.44 -8.59
CA GLU A 29 -13.24 5.01 -9.11
C GLU A 29 -13.74 5.93 -10.21
N ASP A 30 -13.67 7.24 -10.01
CA ASP A 30 -14.10 8.22 -11.01
C ASP A 30 -13.22 8.11 -12.26
N THR A 31 -11.90 8.01 -12.10
CA THR A 31 -10.95 7.79 -13.20
C THR A 31 -11.26 6.51 -13.98
N ILE A 32 -11.52 5.39 -13.29
CA ILE A 32 -11.87 4.11 -13.91
C ILE A 32 -13.15 4.22 -14.75
N LYS A 33 -14.14 5.00 -14.27
CA LYS A 33 -15.39 5.26 -15.00
C LYS A 33 -15.16 6.11 -16.24
N SER A 34 -14.39 7.19 -16.13
CA SER A 34 -14.03 8.07 -17.25
C SER A 34 -13.30 7.32 -18.36
N LEU A 35 -12.44 6.35 -17.99
CA LEU A 35 -11.76 5.47 -18.93
C LEU A 35 -12.66 4.40 -19.56
N GLY A 36 -13.93 4.29 -19.14
CA GLY A 36 -14.86 3.27 -19.61
C GLY A 36 -14.49 1.83 -19.21
N LEU A 37 -13.65 1.66 -18.19
CA LEU A 37 -13.17 0.34 -17.78
C LEU A 37 -14.22 -0.41 -16.96
N VAL A 38 -14.61 -1.61 -17.42
CA VAL A 38 -15.58 -2.46 -16.72
C VAL A 38 -14.85 -3.50 -15.87
N LYS A 39 -14.94 -3.36 -14.54
CA LYS A 39 -14.32 -4.27 -13.57
C LYS A 39 -12.84 -4.58 -13.90
N PRO A 40 -11.98 -3.56 -14.09
CA PRO A 40 -10.59 -3.78 -14.51
C PRO A 40 -9.80 -4.58 -13.48
N THR A 41 -8.64 -5.09 -13.90
CA THR A 41 -7.61 -5.51 -12.95
C THR A 41 -6.86 -4.29 -12.45
N TYR A 42 -6.91 -4.06 -11.14
CA TYR A 42 -6.20 -2.99 -10.45
C TYR A 42 -4.83 -3.47 -9.97
N VAL A 43 -3.77 -2.71 -10.25
CA VAL A 43 -2.39 -3.15 -9.97
C VAL A 43 -1.66 -2.13 -9.11
N GLU A 44 -1.18 -2.56 -7.94
CA GLU A 44 -0.27 -1.79 -7.08
C GLU A 44 1.11 -2.48 -7.08
N PRO A 45 2.13 -1.96 -7.80
CA PRO A 45 3.48 -2.53 -7.84
C PRO A 45 4.27 -2.33 -6.54
N TYR A 46 3.85 -1.37 -5.70
CA TYR A 46 4.48 -0.96 -4.44
C TYR A 46 3.41 -0.89 -3.34
N ALA A 47 2.66 -1.98 -3.18
CA ALA A 47 1.34 -1.94 -2.54
C ALA A 47 1.36 -1.60 -1.05
N GLY A 48 2.36 -2.09 -0.29
CA GLY A 48 2.38 -1.96 1.16
C GLY A 48 1.08 -2.44 1.82
N GLY A 49 0.25 -1.46 2.19
CA GLY A 49 -1.07 -1.69 2.79
C GLY A 49 -2.23 -2.00 1.83
N ALA A 50 -2.07 -1.80 0.51
CA ALA A 50 -3.08 -2.05 -0.53
C ALA A 50 -4.47 -1.42 -0.24
N GLY A 51 -4.50 -0.28 0.45
CA GLY A 51 -5.72 0.29 1.01
C GLY A 51 -6.73 0.74 -0.06
N ALA A 52 -6.24 1.32 -1.16
CA ALA A 52 -7.08 1.78 -2.26
C ALA A 52 -7.61 0.59 -3.07
N GLY A 53 -6.74 -0.35 -3.45
CA GLY A 53 -7.15 -1.55 -4.18
C GLY A 53 -8.20 -2.37 -3.45
N LEU A 54 -8.04 -2.59 -2.13
CA LEU A 54 -9.04 -3.33 -1.35
C LEU A 54 -10.39 -2.60 -1.27
N ASP A 55 -10.40 -1.29 -1.10
CA ASP A 55 -11.63 -0.50 -1.07
C ASP A 55 -12.42 -0.65 -2.38
N LEU A 56 -11.72 -0.47 -3.51
CA LEU A 56 -12.27 -0.63 -4.86
C LEU A 56 -12.80 -2.05 -5.10
N LEU A 57 -12.08 -3.07 -4.62
CA LEU A 57 -12.44 -4.47 -4.79
C LEU A 57 -13.72 -4.82 -4.03
N TYR A 58 -13.81 -4.40 -2.77
CA TYR A 58 -14.94 -4.70 -1.88
C TYR A 58 -16.22 -4.00 -2.34
N ARG A 59 -16.09 -2.80 -2.93
CA ARG A 59 -17.21 -2.08 -3.54
C ARG A 59 -17.57 -2.59 -4.95
N GLY A 60 -16.79 -3.52 -5.50
CA GLY A 60 -17.04 -4.12 -6.81
C GLY A 60 -16.68 -3.25 -8.00
N VAL A 61 -15.93 -2.15 -7.79
CA VAL A 61 -15.46 -1.25 -8.86
C VAL A 61 -14.44 -1.96 -9.74
N VAL A 62 -13.51 -2.69 -9.13
CA VAL A 62 -12.46 -3.46 -9.84
C VAL A 62 -12.77 -4.95 -9.77
N GLY A 63 -12.43 -5.69 -10.81
CA GLY A 63 -12.67 -7.14 -10.90
C GLY A 63 -11.67 -7.94 -10.07
N ARG A 64 -10.40 -7.50 -10.08
CA ARG A 64 -9.27 -8.14 -9.41
C ARG A 64 -8.29 -7.08 -8.91
N VAL A 65 -7.55 -7.40 -7.84
CA VAL A 65 -6.43 -6.61 -7.34
C VAL A 65 -5.14 -7.42 -7.45
N VAL A 66 -4.08 -6.81 -7.94
CA VAL A 66 -2.72 -7.34 -7.91
C VAL A 66 -1.93 -6.53 -6.88
N ILE A 67 -1.57 -7.18 -5.79
CA ILE A 67 -0.72 -6.65 -4.71
C ILE A 67 0.69 -7.14 -4.97
N ASN A 68 1.61 -6.23 -5.28
CA ASN A 68 3.03 -6.55 -5.36
C ASN A 68 3.80 -5.69 -4.38
N ASP A 69 4.76 -6.30 -3.70
CA ASP A 69 5.71 -5.59 -2.87
C ASP A 69 7.08 -6.27 -2.98
N PHE A 70 8.14 -5.47 -2.89
CA PHE A 70 9.51 -5.97 -2.90
C PHE A 70 9.97 -6.37 -1.48
N ASP A 71 9.33 -5.86 -0.43
CA ASP A 71 9.60 -6.31 0.92
C ASP A 71 9.03 -7.73 1.13
N TYR A 72 9.92 -8.71 1.28
CA TYR A 72 9.54 -10.11 1.46
C TYR A 72 8.65 -10.34 2.69
N SER A 73 8.76 -9.51 3.73
CA SER A 73 7.91 -9.59 4.93
C SER A 73 6.49 -9.13 4.64
N VAL A 74 6.33 -8.05 3.86
CA VAL A 74 5.02 -7.56 3.39
C VAL A 74 4.38 -8.56 2.43
N TYR A 75 5.16 -9.12 1.50
CA TYR A 75 4.71 -10.21 0.65
C TYR A 75 4.25 -11.42 1.47
N SER A 76 5.08 -11.89 2.41
CA SER A 76 4.77 -13.06 3.25
C SER A 76 3.51 -12.86 4.08
N LEU A 77 3.25 -11.64 4.53
CA LEU A 77 2.01 -11.28 5.22
C LEU A 77 0.79 -11.47 4.32
N TRP A 78 0.79 -10.85 3.14
CA TRP A 78 -0.34 -10.95 2.21
C TRP A 78 -0.53 -12.39 1.70
N ASP A 79 0.58 -13.08 1.37
CA ASP A 79 0.58 -14.48 0.94
C ASP A 79 -0.05 -15.37 2.01
N SER A 80 0.32 -15.17 3.29
CA SER A 80 -0.22 -15.94 4.40
C SER A 80 -1.70 -15.64 4.67
N MET A 81 -2.11 -14.36 4.63
CA MET A 81 -3.51 -13.99 4.81
C MET A 81 -4.44 -14.57 3.73
N LEU A 82 -3.94 -14.80 2.51
CA LEU A 82 -4.71 -15.35 1.41
C LEU A 82 -4.67 -16.87 1.33
N HIS A 83 -3.48 -17.45 1.42
CA HIS A 83 -3.24 -18.86 1.10
C HIS A 83 -3.21 -19.76 2.33
N ARG A 84 -2.92 -19.22 3.52
CA ARG A 84 -2.97 -19.91 4.82
C ARG A 84 -3.95 -19.20 5.77
N HIS A 85 -5.10 -18.83 5.22
CA HIS A 85 -6.06 -17.92 5.83
C HIS A 85 -6.53 -18.36 7.23
N GLU A 86 -6.98 -19.62 7.36
CA GLU A 86 -7.48 -20.16 8.63
C GLU A 86 -6.36 -20.22 9.68
N GLU A 87 -5.18 -20.71 9.31
CA GLU A 87 -4.03 -20.76 10.22
C GLU A 87 -3.58 -19.35 10.67
N PHE A 88 -3.72 -18.35 9.78
CA PHE A 88 -3.46 -16.96 10.14
C PHE A 88 -4.50 -16.43 11.15
N LEU A 89 -5.79 -16.74 10.95
CA LEU A 89 -6.86 -16.36 11.88
C LEU A 89 -6.71 -17.06 13.24
N ASP A 90 -6.33 -18.35 13.26
CA ASP A 90 -6.10 -19.09 14.50
C ASP A 90 -4.96 -18.47 15.33
N ARG A 91 -3.86 -18.10 14.66
CA ARG A 91 -2.77 -17.34 15.30
C ARG A 91 -3.24 -15.99 15.80
N PHE A 92 -4.06 -15.28 15.01
CA PHE A 92 -4.60 -13.98 15.39
C PHE A 92 -5.50 -14.05 16.64
N ASP A 93 -6.34 -15.07 16.73
CA ASP A 93 -7.26 -15.23 17.86
C ASP A 93 -6.53 -15.61 19.13
N SER A 94 -5.57 -16.52 19.02
CA SER A 94 -4.83 -17.08 20.16
C SER A 94 -3.68 -16.19 20.66
N VAL A 95 -3.19 -15.24 19.87
CA VAL A 95 -2.01 -14.45 20.26
C VAL A 95 -2.27 -13.64 21.53
N PRO A 96 -1.39 -13.74 22.54
CA PRO A 96 -1.44 -12.88 23.71
C PRO A 96 -0.85 -11.50 23.38
N LEU A 97 -1.45 -10.43 23.93
CA LEU A 97 -0.92 -9.08 23.80
C LEU A 97 0.00 -8.76 25.00
N THR A 98 1.21 -9.32 24.97
CA THR A 98 2.24 -9.12 26.01
C THR A 98 3.55 -8.58 25.43
N VAL A 99 4.42 -8.06 26.30
CA VAL A 99 5.76 -7.58 25.92
C VAL A 99 6.64 -8.74 25.45
N GLU A 100 6.47 -9.91 26.07
CA GLU A 100 7.17 -11.15 25.77
C GLU A 100 6.83 -11.63 24.36
N GLU A 101 5.54 -11.63 24.01
CA GLU A 101 5.10 -11.99 22.67
C GLU A 101 5.57 -10.96 21.64
N TRP A 102 5.54 -9.67 21.96
CA TRP A 102 6.13 -8.64 21.10
C TRP A 102 7.62 -8.88 20.83
N LYS A 103 8.41 -9.22 21.85
CA LYS A 103 9.84 -9.56 21.70
C LYS A 103 10.03 -10.79 20.82
N ARG A 104 9.21 -11.83 21.00
CA ARG A 104 9.24 -13.05 20.18
C ARG A 104 8.94 -12.75 18.71
N GLN A 105 7.86 -12.01 18.43
CA GLN A 105 7.50 -11.61 17.07
C GLN A 105 8.56 -10.72 16.43
N ARG A 106 9.17 -9.82 17.22
CA ARG A 106 10.30 -9.01 16.77
C ARG A 106 11.52 -9.86 16.39
N GLU A 107 11.78 -10.92 17.12
CA GLU A 107 12.90 -11.82 16.82
C GLU A 107 12.64 -12.62 15.54
N ILE A 108 11.43 -13.15 15.35
CA ILE A 108 11.02 -13.78 14.08
C ILE A 108 11.22 -12.80 12.91
N TYR A 109 10.80 -11.54 13.06
CA TYR A 109 10.98 -10.53 12.02
C TYR A 109 12.45 -10.17 11.75
N ARG A 110 13.33 -10.19 12.75
CA ARG A 110 14.77 -9.94 12.55
C ARG A 110 15.42 -11.00 11.68
N ARG A 111 14.91 -12.22 11.77
CA ARG A 111 15.32 -13.40 11.00
C ARG A 111 14.73 -13.44 9.58
N ARG A 112 14.05 -12.38 9.11
CA ARG A 112 13.39 -12.32 7.79
C ARG A 112 14.30 -12.61 6.58
N ASP A 113 15.61 -12.45 6.76
CA ASP A 113 16.62 -12.70 5.73
C ASP A 113 17.17 -14.14 5.82
N GLU A 114 16.75 -14.95 6.80
CA GLU A 114 17.17 -16.35 6.97
C GLU A 114 16.50 -17.27 5.94
N PRO A 115 17.28 -18.11 5.23
CA PRO A 115 16.74 -19.12 4.34
C PRO A 115 15.83 -20.11 5.09
N GLY A 116 14.67 -20.41 4.51
CA GLY A 116 13.75 -21.42 5.03
C GLY A 116 12.85 -20.95 6.18
N LEU A 117 12.87 -19.67 6.56
CA LEU A 117 11.87 -19.12 7.48
C LEU A 117 10.47 -19.25 6.87
N ASP A 118 9.54 -19.83 7.64
CA ASP A 118 8.17 -20.04 7.18
C ASP A 118 7.44 -18.71 6.93
N LYS A 119 6.71 -18.63 5.82
CA LYS A 119 6.02 -17.40 5.43
C LYS A 119 4.90 -17.03 6.41
N LEU A 120 4.22 -18.01 7.02
CA LEU A 120 3.18 -17.70 8.01
C LEU A 120 3.80 -17.12 9.28
N ASP A 121 4.95 -17.64 9.73
CA ASP A 121 5.70 -17.06 10.85
C ASP A 121 6.10 -15.60 10.55
N LEU A 122 6.77 -15.37 9.41
CA LEU A 122 7.22 -14.03 9.03
C LEU A 122 6.04 -13.08 8.77
N GLY A 123 5.01 -13.54 8.07
CA GLY A 123 3.82 -12.77 7.74
C GLY A 123 3.02 -12.37 8.98
N PHE A 124 2.87 -13.29 9.93
CA PHE A 124 2.20 -13.01 11.19
C PHE A 124 3.02 -12.05 12.07
N ALA A 125 4.33 -12.25 12.17
CA ALA A 125 5.22 -11.33 12.88
C ALA A 125 5.15 -9.91 12.31
N THR A 126 5.16 -9.79 10.97
CA THR A 126 5.02 -8.52 10.26
C THR A 126 3.70 -7.83 10.59
N PHE A 127 2.59 -8.58 10.57
CA PHE A 127 1.27 -8.05 10.96
C PHE A 127 1.25 -7.59 12.42
N PHE A 128 1.73 -8.44 13.34
CA PHE A 128 1.71 -8.17 14.77
C PHE A 128 2.50 -6.89 15.08
N LEU A 129 3.73 -6.77 14.57
CA LEU A 129 4.57 -5.59 14.74
C LEU A 129 3.95 -4.35 14.09
N ASN A 130 3.36 -4.46 12.90
CA ASN A 130 2.65 -3.35 12.27
C ASN A 130 1.49 -2.81 13.14
N ARG A 131 0.77 -3.70 13.85
CA ARG A 131 -0.32 -3.28 14.74
C ARG A 131 0.16 -2.80 16.09
N THR A 132 1.31 -3.27 16.57
CA THR A 132 1.80 -3.01 17.93
C THR A 132 2.96 -2.01 18.01
N ASN A 133 3.54 -1.59 16.88
CA ASN A 133 4.58 -0.57 16.85
C ASN A 133 4.03 0.84 16.68
N ARG A 134 4.83 1.82 17.13
CA ARG A 134 4.57 3.24 16.89
C ARG A 134 4.43 3.50 15.39
N SER A 135 3.34 4.19 15.03
CA SER A 135 2.97 4.51 13.64
C SER A 135 2.85 3.33 12.66
N GLY A 136 2.94 2.08 13.14
CA GLY A 136 2.95 0.88 12.29
C GLY A 136 4.27 0.62 11.58
N VAL A 137 5.34 1.32 11.97
CA VAL A 137 6.68 1.13 11.42
C VAL A 137 7.27 -0.17 11.97
N LEU A 138 7.63 -1.11 11.09
CA LEU A 138 8.11 -2.45 11.47
C LEU A 138 9.43 -2.41 12.28
N ARG A 139 10.34 -1.49 11.92
CA ARG A 139 11.56 -1.19 12.68
C ARG A 139 11.35 -0.27 13.89
N GLY A 140 10.13 0.24 14.06
CA GLY A 140 9.76 1.10 15.16
C GLY A 140 9.77 0.36 16.51
N GLY A 141 9.71 1.12 17.59
CA GLY A 141 9.49 0.57 18.92
C GLY A 141 8.03 0.25 19.18
N MET A 142 7.78 -0.63 20.15
CA MET A 142 6.46 -0.93 20.70
C MET A 142 5.71 0.36 21.09
N ILE A 143 4.44 0.45 20.71
CA ILE A 143 3.56 1.53 21.17
C ILE A 143 3.48 1.49 22.70
N GLY A 144 3.55 2.66 23.35
CA GLY A 144 3.63 2.73 24.81
C GLY A 144 5.00 2.43 25.43
N GLY A 145 5.99 2.00 24.63
CA GLY A 145 7.34 1.66 25.10
C GLY A 145 7.40 0.35 25.90
N LEU A 146 8.60 -0.17 26.16
CA LEU A 146 8.79 -1.48 26.81
C LEU A 146 8.19 -1.58 28.21
N LYS A 147 8.16 -0.46 28.95
CA LYS A 147 7.55 -0.41 30.29
C LYS A 147 6.01 -0.42 30.27
N GLN A 148 5.39 -0.15 29.11
CA GLN A 148 3.94 -0.04 28.98
C GLN A 148 3.32 0.94 29.99
N GLU A 149 3.99 2.05 30.29
CA GLU A 149 3.52 3.08 31.26
C GLU A 149 2.81 4.25 30.56
N GLY A 150 2.99 4.43 29.24
CA GLY A 150 2.36 5.53 28.49
C GLY A 150 0.84 5.42 28.33
N THR A 151 0.21 6.49 27.86
CA THR A 151 -1.24 6.59 27.62
C THR A 151 -1.77 5.54 26.64
N TYR A 152 -0.98 5.21 25.61
CA TYR A 152 -1.30 4.14 24.68
C TYR A 152 -0.52 2.89 25.06
N LYS A 153 -1.22 1.77 25.24
CA LYS A 153 -0.62 0.44 25.47
C LYS A 153 -0.59 -0.37 24.16
N LEU A 154 -0.03 -1.57 24.22
CA LEU A 154 0.17 -2.49 23.10
C LEU A 154 -1.10 -2.74 22.27
N ASP A 155 -2.24 -2.79 22.94
CA ASP A 155 -3.57 -3.06 22.37
C ASP A 155 -4.23 -1.83 21.74
N ALA A 156 -3.70 -0.62 21.94
CA ALA A 156 -4.32 0.64 21.48
C ALA A 156 -4.60 0.66 19.98
N ARG A 157 -3.87 -0.15 19.21
CA ARG A 157 -4.06 -0.35 17.77
C ARG A 157 -4.26 -1.84 17.43
N PHE A 158 -4.56 -2.71 18.38
CA PHE A 158 -4.87 -4.12 18.16
C PHE A 158 -6.33 -4.43 18.57
N ASN A 159 -7.30 -3.69 18.01
CA ASN A 159 -8.72 -3.99 18.24
C ASN A 159 -9.06 -5.35 17.59
N LYS A 160 -9.18 -6.41 18.40
CA LYS A 160 -9.34 -7.79 17.91
C LYS A 160 -10.55 -7.94 16.98
N GLU A 161 -11.71 -7.45 17.39
CA GLU A 161 -12.95 -7.59 16.61
C GLU A 161 -12.86 -6.92 15.23
N THR A 162 -12.42 -5.66 15.18
CA THR A 162 -12.32 -4.91 13.92
C THR A 162 -11.26 -5.50 12.99
N LEU A 163 -10.12 -5.91 13.55
CA LEU A 163 -9.04 -6.51 12.77
C LEU A 163 -9.42 -7.88 12.23
N ARG A 164 -10.06 -8.71 13.04
CA ARG A 164 -10.57 -10.01 12.62
C ARG A 164 -11.51 -9.86 11.42
N LYS A 165 -12.50 -8.97 11.51
CA LYS A 165 -13.45 -8.69 10.41
C LYS A 165 -12.74 -8.26 9.12
N ARG A 166 -11.64 -7.49 9.21
CA ARG A 166 -10.85 -7.09 8.04
C ARG A 166 -10.10 -8.27 7.43
N ILE A 167 -9.47 -9.09 8.26
CA ILE A 167 -8.75 -10.29 7.80
C ILE A 167 -9.75 -11.25 7.14
N GLU A 168 -10.88 -11.55 7.79
CA GLU A 168 -11.95 -12.38 7.21
C GLU A 168 -12.46 -11.83 5.87
N THR A 169 -12.62 -10.50 5.75
CA THR A 169 -13.00 -9.87 4.49
C THR A 169 -11.96 -10.10 3.39
N VAL A 170 -10.67 -9.98 3.71
CA VAL A 170 -9.58 -10.34 2.76
C VAL A 170 -9.72 -11.80 2.33
N GLY A 171 -9.94 -12.73 3.26
CA GLY A 171 -10.13 -14.15 2.99
C GLY A 171 -11.35 -14.46 2.10
N LYS A 172 -12.46 -13.73 2.28
CA LYS A 172 -13.67 -13.85 1.42
C LYS A 172 -13.41 -13.44 -0.03
N HIS A 173 -12.50 -12.50 -0.25
CA HIS A 173 -12.15 -11.99 -1.58
C HIS A 173 -10.89 -12.61 -2.20
N ARG A 174 -10.30 -13.62 -1.55
CA ARG A 174 -8.97 -14.16 -1.94
C ARG A 174 -8.84 -14.61 -3.39
N SER A 175 -9.89 -15.15 -4.01
CA SER A 175 -9.87 -15.56 -5.44
C SER A 175 -9.73 -14.38 -6.42
N ARG A 176 -9.97 -13.15 -5.94
CA ARG A 176 -9.89 -11.90 -6.69
C ARG A 176 -8.65 -11.07 -6.30
N ILE A 177 -7.76 -11.61 -5.46
CA ILE A 177 -6.53 -10.94 -5.06
C ILE A 177 -5.35 -11.81 -5.49
N LEU A 178 -4.46 -11.25 -6.29
CA LEU A 178 -3.17 -11.87 -6.65
C LEU A 178 -2.07 -11.18 -5.86
N VAL A 179 -1.27 -11.95 -5.12
CA VAL A 179 -0.12 -11.44 -4.36
C VAL A 179 1.17 -11.94 -4.98
N THR A 180 2.13 -11.03 -5.17
CA THR A 180 3.42 -11.36 -5.79
C THR A 180 4.59 -10.65 -5.16
N HIS A 181 5.78 -11.26 -5.27
CA HIS A 181 7.06 -10.73 -4.81
C HIS A 181 7.97 -10.52 -6.02
N GLN A 182 7.86 -9.37 -6.69
CA GLN A 182 8.67 -9.01 -7.85
C GLN A 182 9.12 -7.55 -7.77
N ASP A 183 10.16 -7.23 -8.53
CA ASP A 183 10.49 -5.84 -8.83
C ASP A 183 9.26 -5.09 -9.40
N GLY A 184 9.01 -3.88 -8.87
CA GLY A 184 7.81 -3.12 -9.20
C GLY A 184 7.75 -2.69 -10.67
N VAL A 185 8.89 -2.33 -11.26
CA VAL A 185 8.96 -2.00 -12.70
C VAL A 185 8.65 -3.22 -13.54
N ARG A 186 9.20 -4.39 -13.20
CA ARG A 186 8.85 -5.64 -13.87
C ARG A 186 7.34 -5.92 -13.76
N ARG A 187 6.76 -5.75 -12.58
CA ARG A 187 5.31 -5.94 -12.38
C ARG A 187 4.49 -5.00 -13.27
N LEU A 188 4.89 -3.75 -13.42
CA LEU A 188 4.22 -2.81 -14.32
C LEU A 188 4.29 -3.25 -15.78
N ARG A 189 5.45 -3.72 -16.25
CA ARG A 189 5.61 -4.24 -17.63
C ARG A 189 4.71 -5.44 -17.91
N ASP A 190 4.52 -6.32 -16.94
CA ASP A 190 3.68 -7.52 -17.09
C ASP A 190 2.18 -7.22 -17.18
N TRP A 191 1.73 -6.04 -16.71
CA TRP A 191 0.31 -5.75 -16.55
C TRP A 191 -0.19 -4.51 -17.29
N LEU A 192 0.52 -3.40 -17.28
CA LEU A 192 0.05 -2.16 -17.90
C LEU A 192 -0.25 -2.30 -19.41
N PRO A 193 0.48 -3.11 -20.20
CA PRO A 193 0.15 -3.31 -21.62
C PRO A 193 -1.10 -4.17 -21.87
N LYS A 194 -1.68 -4.81 -20.84
CA LYS A 194 -2.87 -5.64 -21.01
C LYS A 194 -4.12 -4.78 -21.10
N GLU A 195 -5.11 -5.30 -21.81
CA GLU A 195 -6.44 -4.70 -21.85
C GLU A 195 -7.10 -4.70 -20.47
N ASN A 196 -7.91 -3.68 -20.21
CA ASN A 196 -8.73 -3.54 -19.00
C ASN A 196 -7.93 -3.62 -17.68
N VAL A 197 -6.78 -2.95 -17.64
CA VAL A 197 -5.94 -2.76 -16.45
C VAL A 197 -5.95 -1.29 -16.03
N PHE A 198 -5.87 -1.04 -14.73
CA PHE A 198 -5.57 0.27 -14.15
C PHE A 198 -4.45 0.14 -13.13
N GLY A 199 -3.34 0.86 -13.35
CA GLY A 199 -2.18 0.85 -12.45
C GLY A 199 -2.17 2.05 -11.52
N TYR A 200 -1.98 1.80 -10.23
CA TYR A 200 -1.66 2.83 -9.25
C TYR A 200 -0.22 2.64 -8.77
N VAL A 201 0.64 3.60 -9.07
CA VAL A 201 2.07 3.54 -8.80
C VAL A 201 2.40 4.48 -7.65
N ASP A 202 2.87 3.91 -6.53
CA ASP A 202 3.23 4.69 -5.32
C ASP A 202 4.61 4.23 -4.81
N PRO A 203 5.69 4.56 -5.54
CA PRO A 203 7.03 4.09 -5.24
C PRO A 203 7.56 4.74 -3.94
N PRO A 204 8.71 4.27 -3.41
CA PRO A 204 9.40 4.96 -2.33
C PRO A 204 9.65 6.45 -2.67
N TYR A 205 9.30 7.32 -1.73
CA TYR A 205 9.41 8.77 -1.88
C TYR A 205 10.86 9.23 -2.00
N TYR A 206 11.09 10.35 -2.68
CA TYR A 206 12.44 10.84 -2.99
C TYR A 206 13.08 11.48 -1.75
N GLU A 207 12.39 12.46 -1.14
CA GLU A 207 12.90 13.13 0.06
C GLU A 207 12.48 12.40 1.33
N LYS A 208 11.22 11.96 1.39
CA LYS A 208 10.65 11.32 2.61
C LYS A 208 10.92 9.82 2.70
N GLY A 209 11.47 9.20 1.65
CA GLY A 209 11.59 7.74 1.55
C GLY A 209 12.55 7.12 2.58
N SER A 210 13.65 7.80 2.87
CA SER A 210 14.71 7.31 3.79
C SER A 210 14.23 7.17 5.25
N ALA A 211 13.22 7.95 5.65
CA ALA A 211 12.64 7.89 6.99
C ALA A 211 11.46 6.91 7.12
N LEU A 212 10.78 6.58 6.02
CA LEU A 212 9.50 5.86 6.01
C LEU A 212 9.61 4.42 5.49
N TYR A 213 10.53 4.13 4.57
CA TYR A 213 10.65 2.83 3.91
C TYR A 213 11.99 2.16 4.20
N LEU A 214 11.98 0.82 4.24
CA LEU A 214 13.19 0.00 4.34
C LEU A 214 14.06 0.08 3.09
N ASN A 215 13.43 0.31 1.93
CA ASN A 215 14.04 0.36 0.62
C ASN A 215 13.79 1.75 0.02
N SER A 216 14.78 2.63 0.10
CA SER A 216 14.77 3.90 -0.63
C SER A 216 15.24 3.66 -2.06
N PHE A 217 14.57 4.29 -3.03
CA PHE A 217 15.11 4.36 -4.38
C PHE A 217 16.30 5.33 -4.41
N ASN A 218 17.28 5.02 -5.25
CA ASN A 218 18.28 5.99 -5.68
C ASN A 218 17.83 6.70 -6.97
N ASP A 219 18.51 7.78 -7.35
CA ASP A 219 18.22 8.57 -8.55
C ASP A 219 18.11 7.72 -9.82
N ALA A 220 18.95 6.69 -9.97
CA ALA A 220 18.93 5.81 -11.13
C ALA A 220 17.67 4.94 -11.16
N GLN A 221 17.18 4.48 -10.01
CA GLN A 221 15.93 3.75 -9.89
C GLN A 221 14.71 4.64 -10.17
N HIS A 222 14.73 5.89 -9.71
CA HIS A 222 13.69 6.87 -10.07
C HIS A 222 13.67 7.17 -11.58
N ARG A 223 14.84 7.41 -12.18
CA ARG A 223 14.99 7.61 -13.63
C ARG A 223 14.51 6.39 -14.43
N SER A 224 14.86 5.19 -13.97
CA SER A 224 14.41 3.94 -14.60
C SER A 224 12.88 3.83 -14.56
N LEU A 225 12.25 4.03 -13.40
CA LEU A 225 10.79 4.02 -13.29
C LEU A 225 10.13 5.06 -14.21
N ALA A 226 10.66 6.29 -14.23
CA ALA A 226 10.15 7.35 -15.11
C ALA A 226 10.28 6.99 -16.59
N GLN A 227 11.42 6.45 -17.02
CA GLN A 227 11.62 5.99 -18.39
C GLN A 227 10.55 4.97 -18.80
N TRP A 228 10.24 4.01 -17.94
CA TRP A 228 9.22 2.99 -18.22
C TRP A 228 7.79 3.55 -18.25
N LEU A 229 7.44 4.40 -17.29
CA LEU A 229 6.10 5.01 -17.27
C LEU A 229 5.90 5.97 -18.44
N ASN A 230 6.91 6.75 -18.81
CA ASN A 230 6.86 7.62 -19.98
C ASN A 230 6.76 6.82 -21.29
N ALA A 231 7.42 5.66 -21.38
CA ALA A 231 7.26 4.75 -22.53
C ALA A 231 5.87 4.10 -22.60
N LEU A 232 5.17 4.02 -21.47
CA LEU A 232 3.80 3.51 -21.35
C LEU A 232 2.79 4.65 -21.17
N ALA A 233 3.06 5.82 -21.74
CA ALA A 233 2.22 7.01 -21.54
C ALA A 233 0.75 6.81 -21.96
N ASP A 234 0.45 5.88 -22.87
CA ASP A 234 -0.91 5.61 -23.35
C ASP A 234 -1.59 4.42 -22.63
N ALA A 235 -0.93 3.81 -21.64
CA ALA A 235 -1.56 2.85 -20.74
C ALA A 235 -2.29 3.55 -19.59
N ASN A 236 -3.21 2.87 -18.91
CA ASN A 236 -3.99 3.45 -17.83
C ASN A 236 -3.24 3.40 -16.50
N TRP A 237 -2.53 4.46 -16.16
CA TRP A 237 -1.87 4.56 -14.85
C TRP A 237 -1.89 5.96 -14.25
N VAL A 238 -1.82 5.96 -12.91
CA VAL A 238 -1.63 7.13 -12.06
C VAL A 238 -0.43 6.88 -11.16
N LEU A 239 0.46 7.86 -11.04
CA LEU A 239 1.62 7.85 -10.16
C LEU A 239 1.42 8.88 -9.05
N THR A 240 1.81 8.56 -7.82
CA THR A 240 1.94 9.54 -6.72
C THR A 240 3.38 9.61 -6.20
N TYR A 241 3.77 10.80 -5.75
CA TYR A 241 5.10 11.13 -5.27
C TYR A 241 5.05 12.21 -4.19
N ASP A 242 6.13 12.36 -3.41
CA ASP A 242 6.42 13.64 -2.77
C ASP A 242 6.84 14.69 -3.81
N ILE A 243 6.59 15.97 -3.49
CA ILE A 243 6.93 17.08 -4.35
C ILE A 243 8.44 17.30 -4.28
N ALA A 244 9.15 17.02 -5.37
CA ALA A 244 10.57 17.32 -5.55
C ALA A 244 10.84 17.75 -7.00
N ASP A 245 11.68 18.77 -7.19
CA ASP A 245 12.00 19.29 -8.53
C ASP A 245 12.60 18.23 -9.45
N PHE A 246 13.42 17.33 -8.88
CA PHE A 246 13.95 16.17 -9.58
C PHE A 246 12.83 15.30 -10.17
N ILE A 247 11.80 14.99 -9.39
CA ILE A 247 10.67 14.18 -9.85
C ILE A 247 9.82 14.95 -10.88
N LYS A 248 9.60 16.26 -10.66
CA LYS A 248 8.88 17.10 -11.64
C LYS A 248 9.57 17.09 -12.99
N ASP A 249 10.90 17.19 -13.04
CA ASP A 249 11.66 17.14 -14.28
C ASP A 249 11.52 15.79 -15.01
N LEU A 250 11.52 14.66 -14.28
CA LEU A 250 11.34 13.33 -14.87
C LEU A 250 10.00 13.13 -15.59
N TYR A 251 8.97 13.87 -15.19
CA TYR A 251 7.61 13.76 -15.73
C TYR A 251 7.10 15.07 -16.34
N ARG A 252 8.00 15.97 -16.73
CA ARG A 252 7.68 17.33 -17.20
C ARG A 252 6.74 17.37 -18.42
N ASP A 253 6.77 16.32 -19.25
CA ASP A 253 5.95 16.23 -20.46
C ASP A 253 4.58 15.58 -20.18
N ARG A 254 4.26 15.25 -18.92
CA ARG A 254 3.02 14.60 -18.51
C ARG A 254 2.10 15.57 -17.78
N THR A 255 0.79 15.32 -17.82
CA THR A 255 -0.16 16.03 -16.99
C THR A 255 0.06 15.69 -15.52
N SER A 256 0.16 16.71 -14.69
CA SER A 256 0.38 16.55 -13.26
C SER A 256 -0.44 17.53 -12.44
N LEU A 257 -0.69 17.15 -11.20
CA LEU A 257 -1.48 17.92 -10.24
C LEU A 257 -0.90 17.76 -8.84
N GLU A 258 -1.02 18.82 -8.04
CA GLU A 258 -0.67 18.78 -6.63
C GLU A 258 -1.94 18.59 -5.81
N PHE A 259 -1.89 17.70 -4.81
CA PHE A 259 -3.01 17.44 -3.92
C PHE A 259 -2.54 17.28 -2.48
N SER A 260 -3.46 17.45 -1.53
CA SER A 260 -3.14 17.44 -0.10
C SER A 260 -3.68 16.18 0.57
N LEU A 261 -2.82 15.48 1.31
CA LEU A 261 -3.24 14.40 2.20
C LEU A 261 -3.12 14.82 3.66
N HIS A 262 -4.19 14.56 4.42
CA HIS A 262 -4.19 14.76 5.87
C HIS A 262 -3.58 13.55 6.58
N TYR A 263 -2.32 13.68 7.00
CA TYR A 263 -1.67 12.64 7.81
C TYR A 263 -2.06 12.79 9.28
N SER A 264 -2.26 11.64 9.94
CA SER A 264 -2.58 11.58 11.38
C SER A 264 -1.40 11.11 12.25
N ALA A 265 -0.19 11.04 11.70
CA ALA A 265 0.99 10.61 12.43
C ALA A 265 1.65 11.79 13.16
N ASN A 266 1.36 11.94 14.45
CA ASN A 266 1.99 12.84 15.45
C ASN A 266 1.94 14.36 15.24
N ARG A 267 1.72 14.87 14.03
CA ARG A 267 1.31 16.25 13.74
C ARG A 267 0.22 16.21 12.69
N ARG A 268 -0.79 17.08 12.79
CA ARG A 268 -1.77 17.31 11.70
C ARG A 268 -1.05 18.07 10.60
N GLU A 269 -0.14 17.38 9.92
CA GLU A 269 0.58 17.93 8.77
C GLU A 269 -0.26 17.64 7.53
N VAL A 270 -0.59 18.69 6.81
CA VAL A 270 -1.06 18.60 5.44
C VAL A 270 0.20 18.39 4.62
N ALA A 271 0.40 17.19 4.08
CA ALA A 271 1.49 16.99 3.15
C ALA A 271 0.93 17.13 1.74
N SER A 272 1.50 18.07 1.00
CA SER A 272 1.29 18.18 -0.43
C SER A 272 2.02 17.05 -1.13
N GLU A 273 1.32 16.39 -2.05
CA GLU A 273 1.81 15.31 -2.89
C GLU A 273 1.65 15.69 -4.35
N PHE A 274 2.48 15.07 -5.16
CA PHE A 274 2.51 15.21 -6.61
C PHE A 274 1.83 13.99 -7.24
N MET A 275 0.86 14.20 -8.10
CA MET A 275 0.23 13.14 -8.90
C MET A 275 0.54 13.37 -10.37
N VAL A 276 0.96 12.31 -11.05
CA VAL A 276 1.25 12.29 -12.50
C VAL A 276 0.30 11.33 -13.18
N LEU A 277 -0.24 11.76 -14.32
CA LEU A 277 -1.20 11.00 -15.11
C LEU A 277 -0.57 10.55 -16.43
N SER A 278 -0.93 9.34 -16.84
CA SER A 278 -0.79 8.91 -18.24
C SER A 278 -1.60 9.80 -19.20
N ASN A 279 -1.26 9.80 -20.49
CA ASN A 279 -2.04 10.49 -21.54
C ASN A 279 -3.51 10.09 -21.50
N THR A 280 -3.78 8.78 -21.44
CA THR A 280 -5.13 8.23 -21.50
C THR A 280 -5.95 8.65 -20.28
N VAL A 281 -5.35 8.63 -19.08
CA VAL A 281 -6.01 9.12 -17.86
C VAL A 281 -6.25 10.63 -17.91
N ALA A 282 -5.25 11.42 -18.32
CA ALA A 282 -5.39 12.86 -18.42
C ALA A 282 -6.51 13.25 -19.39
N HIS A 283 -6.53 12.63 -20.58
CA HIS A 283 -7.55 12.90 -21.59
C HIS A 283 -8.96 12.53 -21.10
N ALA A 284 -9.13 11.38 -20.46
CA ALA A 284 -10.42 10.94 -19.94
C ALA A 284 -10.97 11.88 -18.86
N LEU A 285 -10.11 12.45 -18.01
CA LEU A 285 -10.52 13.39 -16.97
C LEU A 285 -10.82 14.80 -17.51
N GLU A 286 -10.26 15.18 -18.66
CA GLU A 286 -10.56 16.45 -19.33
C GLU A 286 -11.92 16.40 -20.05
N THR A 287 -12.29 15.27 -20.64
CA THR A 287 -13.55 15.11 -21.39
C THR A 287 -14.79 15.01 -20.50
N ASP A 288 -14.62 14.67 -19.23
CA ASP A 288 -15.70 14.56 -18.24
C ASP A 288 -15.97 15.88 -17.47
N CYS A 289 -15.17 16.92 -17.68
CA CYS A 289 -15.32 18.25 -17.06
C CYS A 289 -16.19 19.22 -17.88
#